data_AF-A0A1G9XAS9-F1
#
_entry.id   AF-A0A1G9XAS9-F1
#
_cell.length_a   1.000
_cell.length_b   1.000
_cell.length_c   1.000
_cell.angle_alpha   90.00
_cell.angle_beta   90.00
_cell.angle_gamma   90.00
#
_symmetry.space_group_name_H-M   'P 1'
#
loop_
_entity.id
_entity.type
_entity.pdbx_description
1 polymer ?
#
loop_
_entity_poly.entity_id
_entity_poly.type
_entity_poly.pdbx_seq_one_letter_code
_entity_poly.pdbx_strand_id
1 'polypeptide(L)'
;MTAATTSSASPRAGTVRVPDVSARTGSDAAEVLNHLNTLAARQQQLQDQLSTLRDERDDLILRGLASGLSSSELAEKAQLTGARVRAIADAAADSSARERVSQAMTKLIEHEPAICTTYGALAEAVGIGSAKGVASSLATNPAVPARAGARVLLLRWANPALGGYIIPSEEPSWQTQGDDTASRLECLQAEHLVVQVTSPNGPVWLVPFDRVVADAEALGSIIS
;
A
#
# COMPACT_ATOMS: atom_id res chain seq x y z
N MET A 1 -67.48 73.25 28.31
CA MET A 1 -67.11 74.69 28.22
C MET A 1 -66.01 74.87 29.25
N THR A 2 -64.74 75.17 28.95
CA THR A 2 -64.15 76.07 27.96
C THR A 2 -62.69 75.62 27.74
N ALA A 3 -62.17 75.78 26.52
CA ALA A 3 -60.78 75.49 26.15
C ALA A 3 -59.80 76.58 26.63
N ALA A 4 -58.54 76.20 26.85
CA ALA A 4 -57.40 77.11 26.82
C ALA A 4 -56.16 76.40 26.22
N THR A 5 -55.51 77.15 25.33
CA THR A 5 -54.54 76.78 24.30
C THR A 5 -53.07 76.79 24.79
N THR A 6 -52.17 76.34 23.91
CA THR A 6 -50.71 76.59 23.76
C THR A 6 -49.81 75.41 24.14
N SER A 7 -48.72 75.07 23.45
CA SER A 7 -48.15 75.48 22.15
C SER A 7 -47.15 74.39 21.73
N SER A 8 -46.96 74.28 20.43
CA SER A 8 -45.97 73.49 19.71
C SER A 8 -44.52 73.72 20.14
N ALA A 9 -43.76 72.64 20.36
CA ALA A 9 -42.32 72.59 20.13
C ALA A 9 -41.86 71.12 19.93
N SER A 10 -41.49 70.76 18.70
CA SER A 10 -40.76 69.51 18.42
C SER A 10 -39.34 69.57 19.01
N PRO A 11 -38.87 68.53 19.71
CA PRO A 11 -37.45 68.24 19.76
C PRO A 11 -37.09 67.29 18.60
N ARG A 12 -36.11 67.74 17.81
CA ARG A 12 -35.38 66.99 16.79
C ARG A 12 -35.13 65.55 17.22
N ALA A 13 -35.54 64.60 16.37
CA ALA A 13 -35.04 63.23 16.39
C ALA A 13 -33.51 63.27 16.15
N GLY A 14 -32.74 63.21 17.23
CA GLY A 14 -31.36 62.80 17.15
C GLY A 14 -31.35 61.31 16.85
N THR A 15 -31.16 60.93 15.58
CA THR A 15 -30.77 59.57 15.19
C THR A 15 -29.45 59.26 15.89
N VAL A 16 -29.53 58.57 17.03
CA VAL A 16 -28.40 57.83 17.56
C VAL A 16 -28.15 56.69 16.56
N ARG A 17 -27.14 56.85 15.71
CA ARG A 17 -26.57 55.74 14.95
C ARG A 17 -26.00 54.77 15.98
N VAL A 18 -26.75 53.72 16.30
CA VAL A 18 -26.19 52.53 16.94
C VAL A 18 -25.13 52.01 15.97
N PRO A 19 -23.86 51.85 16.36
CA PRO A 19 -22.86 51.26 15.50
C PRO A 19 -23.35 49.85 15.14
N ASP A 20 -23.34 49.53 13.85
CA ASP A 20 -23.66 48.20 13.34
C ASP A 20 -22.57 47.21 13.81
N VAL A 21 -22.75 46.65 15.01
CA VAL A 21 -21.83 45.68 15.63
C VAL A 21 -21.90 44.33 14.89
N SER A 22 -23.03 44.02 14.25
CA SER A 22 -23.24 42.76 13.51
C SER A 22 -22.46 42.71 12.20
N ALA A 23 -22.28 43.82 11.49
CA ALA A 23 -21.45 43.86 10.28
C ALA A 23 -19.95 43.70 10.59
N ARG A 24 -19.49 44.17 11.76
CA ARG A 24 -18.08 44.04 12.19
C ARG A 24 -17.73 42.61 12.62
N THR A 25 -18.60 41.94 13.37
CA THR A 25 -18.38 40.54 13.76
C THR A 25 -18.42 39.57 12.58
N GLY A 26 -19.23 39.84 11.56
CA GLY A 26 -19.22 39.07 10.30
C GLY A 26 -17.94 39.27 9.47
N SER A 27 -17.40 40.50 9.44
CA SER A 27 -16.13 40.83 8.78
C SER A 27 -14.93 40.19 9.48
N ASP A 28 -14.88 40.27 10.81
CA ASP A 28 -13.79 39.69 11.60
C ASP A 28 -13.77 38.15 11.51
N ALA A 29 -14.95 37.51 11.51
CA ALA A 29 -15.04 36.06 11.34
C ALA A 29 -14.58 35.61 9.94
N ALA A 30 -14.95 36.34 8.88
CA ALA A 30 -14.51 36.04 7.52
C ALA A 30 -13.00 36.27 7.34
N GLU A 31 -12.44 37.30 7.97
CA GLU A 31 -11.00 37.56 7.97
C GLU A 31 -10.23 36.46 8.70
N VAL A 32 -10.72 36.01 9.87
CA VAL A 32 -10.14 34.87 10.60
C VAL A 32 -10.19 33.60 9.76
N LEU A 33 -11.33 33.28 9.13
CA LEU A 33 -11.45 32.09 8.27
C LEU A 33 -10.51 32.16 7.05
N ASN A 34 -10.38 33.32 6.41
CA ASN A 34 -9.45 33.53 5.31
C ASN A 34 -7.99 33.38 5.76
N HIS A 35 -7.66 33.88 6.95
CA HIS A 35 -6.33 33.72 7.53
C HIS A 35 -6.02 32.25 7.85
N LEU A 36 -6.97 31.53 8.44
CA LEU A 36 -6.83 30.08 8.71
C LEU A 36 -6.65 29.28 7.41
N ASN A 37 -7.40 29.59 6.35
CA ASN A 37 -7.21 28.96 5.04
C ASN A 37 -5.82 29.24 4.46
N THR A 38 -5.33 30.48 4.60
CA THR A 38 -3.98 30.86 4.16
C THR A 38 -2.90 30.11 4.93
N LEU A 39 -3.03 30.00 6.26
CA LEU A 39 -2.12 29.24 7.10
C LEU A 39 -2.14 27.75 6.77
N ALA A 40 -3.32 27.16 6.55
CA ALA A 40 -3.47 25.77 6.16
C ALA A 40 -2.79 25.48 4.81
N ALA A 41 -3.00 26.35 3.81
CA ALA A 41 -2.32 26.24 2.51
C ALA A 41 -0.80 26.35 2.66
N ARG A 42 -0.32 27.27 3.49
CA ARG A 42 1.13 27.42 3.75
C ARG A 42 1.71 26.23 4.50
N GLN A 43 0.97 25.67 5.45
CA GLN A 43 1.36 24.46 6.16
C GLN A 43 1.48 23.28 5.19
N GLN A 44 0.51 23.09 4.31
CA GLN A 44 0.57 22.04 3.29
C GLN A 44 1.79 22.22 2.39
N GLN A 45 2.03 23.45 1.89
CA GLN A 45 3.19 23.74 1.05
C GLN A 45 4.52 23.41 1.76
N LEU A 46 4.65 23.75 3.04
CA LEU A 46 5.86 23.44 3.81
C LEU A 46 6.01 21.92 4.04
N GLN A 47 4.90 21.20 4.23
CA GLN A 47 4.92 19.74 4.34
C GLN A 47 5.37 19.08 3.03
N ASP A 48 4.89 19.56 1.87
CA ASP A 48 5.27 19.05 0.55
C ASP A 48 6.75 19.34 0.22
N GLN A 49 7.24 20.52 0.61
CA GLN A 49 8.67 20.84 0.47
C GLN A 49 9.53 19.93 1.35
N LEU A 50 9.09 19.67 2.57
CA LEU A 50 9.80 18.85 3.51
C LEU A 50 9.76 17.35 3.15
N SER A 51 8.71 16.85 2.50
CA SER A 51 8.71 15.49 1.92
C SER A 51 9.71 15.39 0.78
N THR A 52 9.71 16.34 -0.14
CA THR A 52 10.67 16.38 -1.28
C THR A 52 12.12 16.33 -0.80
N LEU A 53 12.48 17.17 0.20
CA LEU A 53 13.84 17.17 0.77
C LEU A 53 14.19 15.88 1.50
N ARG A 54 13.21 15.22 2.13
CA ARG A 54 13.44 13.90 2.77
C ARG A 54 13.68 12.83 1.73
N ASP A 55 12.95 12.84 0.63
CA ASP A 55 13.12 11.89 -0.46
C ASP A 55 14.51 12.07 -1.09
N GLU A 56 14.91 13.31 -1.42
CA GLU A 56 16.26 13.61 -1.93
C GLU A 56 17.37 13.14 -0.98
N ARG A 57 17.20 13.36 0.33
CA ARG A 57 18.15 12.88 1.35
C ARG A 57 18.21 11.36 1.40
N ASP A 58 17.06 10.69 1.43
CA ASP A 58 16.99 9.24 1.52
C ASP A 58 17.62 8.61 0.27
N ASP A 59 17.43 9.23 -0.90
CA ASP A 59 18.05 8.84 -2.17
C ASP A 59 19.58 9.00 -2.18
N LEU A 60 20.10 10.08 -1.57
CA LEU A 60 21.53 10.26 -1.36
C LEU A 60 22.11 9.23 -0.38
N ILE A 61 21.36 8.88 0.68
CA ILE A 61 21.76 7.84 1.64
C ILE A 61 21.88 6.50 0.92
N LEU A 62 20.90 6.11 0.11
CA LEU A 62 20.90 4.86 -0.65
C LEU A 62 22.07 4.79 -1.63
N ARG A 63 22.34 5.87 -2.38
CA ARG A 63 23.51 5.97 -3.27
C ARG A 63 24.82 5.88 -2.51
N GLY A 64 24.91 6.54 -1.35
CA GLY A 64 26.07 6.46 -0.47
C GLY A 64 26.35 5.03 -0.01
N LEU A 65 25.33 4.32 0.47
CA LEU A 65 25.44 2.91 0.88
C LEU A 65 25.88 2.03 -0.29
N ALA A 66 25.29 2.22 -1.48
CA ALA A 66 25.66 1.46 -2.68
C ALA A 66 27.12 1.71 -3.12
N SER A 67 27.66 2.90 -2.84
CA SER A 67 29.05 3.26 -3.11
C SER A 67 30.05 2.78 -2.03
N GLY A 68 29.57 2.11 -0.97
CA GLY A 68 30.41 1.53 0.08
C GLY A 68 30.64 2.44 1.30
N LEU A 69 29.93 3.58 1.41
CA LEU A 69 29.98 4.41 2.62
C LEU A 69 29.32 3.68 3.79
N SER A 70 29.88 3.86 5.00
CA SER A 70 29.32 3.23 6.19
C SER A 70 28.02 3.91 6.63
N SER A 71 27.11 3.15 7.24
CA SER A 71 25.88 3.71 7.80
C SER A 71 26.14 4.76 8.88
N SER A 72 27.26 4.69 9.60
CA SER A 72 27.66 5.68 10.61
C SER A 72 28.07 7.02 9.99
N GLU A 73 28.87 7.00 8.92
CA GLU A 73 29.28 8.23 8.22
C GLU A 73 28.08 8.93 7.60
N LEU A 74 27.18 8.17 6.98
CA LEU A 74 25.94 8.71 6.41
C LEU A 74 25.02 9.27 7.49
N ALA A 75 24.90 8.58 8.63
CA ALA A 75 24.10 9.05 9.76
C ALA A 75 24.63 10.38 10.32
N GLU A 76 25.95 10.50 10.51
CA GLU A 76 26.59 11.72 10.99
C GLU A 76 26.36 12.89 10.01
N LYS A 77 26.61 12.69 8.71
CA LYS A 77 26.44 13.73 7.69
C LYS A 77 24.98 14.14 7.50
N ALA A 78 24.06 13.19 7.56
CA ALA A 78 22.63 13.45 7.42
C ALA A 78 21.95 13.94 8.72
N GLN A 79 22.70 14.04 9.83
CA GLN A 79 22.15 14.35 11.17
C GLN A 79 21.02 13.39 11.56
N LEU A 80 21.21 12.11 11.26
CA LEU A 80 20.28 11.02 11.57
C LEU A 80 20.91 10.05 12.57
N THR A 81 20.07 9.20 13.16
CA THR A 81 20.58 8.03 13.88
C THR A 81 20.96 6.94 12.88
N GLY A 82 21.95 6.10 13.23
CA GLY A 82 22.27 4.91 12.42
C GLY A 82 21.06 3.97 12.25
N ALA A 83 20.16 3.91 13.24
CA ALA A 83 18.91 3.17 13.14
C ALA A 83 17.99 3.72 12.04
N ARG A 84 17.92 5.05 11.88
CA ARG A 84 17.13 5.67 10.80
C ARG A 84 17.71 5.36 9.42
N VAL A 85 19.03 5.37 9.28
CA VAL A 85 19.70 4.99 8.02
C VAL A 85 19.38 3.54 7.65
N ARG A 86 19.42 2.61 8.61
CA ARG A 86 19.00 1.22 8.37
C ARG A 86 17.54 1.12 7.96
N ALA A 87 16.64 1.81 8.66
CA ALA A 87 15.22 1.79 8.33
C ALA A 87 14.94 2.32 6.90
N ILE A 88 15.71 3.29 6.41
CA ILE A 88 15.62 3.77 5.02
C ILE A 88 16.09 2.67 4.05
N ALA A 89 17.21 2.03 4.32
CA ALA A 89 17.73 0.93 3.50
C ALA A 89 16.77 -0.26 3.46
N ASP A 90 16.21 -0.64 4.61
CA ASP A 90 15.23 -1.73 4.74
C ASP A 90 13.95 -1.39 3.96
N ALA A 91 13.43 -0.17 4.09
CA ALA A 91 12.25 0.27 3.35
C ALA A 91 12.48 0.27 1.83
N ALA A 92 13.67 0.69 1.37
CA ALA A 92 14.03 0.64 -0.04
C ALA A 92 14.16 -0.79 -0.56
N ALA A 93 14.78 -1.68 0.22
CA ALA A 93 14.88 -3.10 -0.09
C ALA A 93 13.50 -3.77 -0.18
N ASP A 94 12.61 -3.47 0.76
CA ASP A 94 11.21 -3.94 0.76
C ASP A 94 10.45 -3.42 -0.47
N SER A 95 10.59 -2.13 -0.81
CA SER A 95 9.97 -1.55 -2.00
C SER A 95 10.47 -2.23 -3.29
N SER A 96 11.78 -2.42 -3.42
CA SER A 96 12.38 -3.14 -4.55
C SER A 96 11.93 -4.61 -4.62
N ALA A 97 11.78 -5.27 -3.47
CA ALA A 97 11.25 -6.64 -3.40
C ALA A 97 9.78 -6.71 -3.86
N ARG A 98 8.95 -5.72 -3.50
CA ARG A 98 7.57 -5.63 -3.99
C ARG A 98 7.50 -5.43 -5.49
N GLU A 99 8.32 -4.53 -6.02
CA GLU A 99 8.37 -4.27 -7.47
C GLU A 99 8.78 -5.53 -8.25
N ARG A 100 9.87 -6.19 -7.86
CA ARG A 100 10.32 -7.44 -8.50
C ARG A 100 9.27 -8.54 -8.44
N VAL A 101 8.60 -8.71 -7.30
CA VAL A 101 7.50 -9.70 -7.17
C VAL A 101 6.34 -9.33 -8.08
N SER A 102 5.92 -8.06 -8.13
CA SER A 102 4.80 -7.64 -9.00
C SER A 102 5.10 -7.88 -10.48
N GLN A 103 6.31 -7.55 -10.93
CA GLN A 103 6.74 -7.82 -12.30
C GLN A 103 6.77 -9.32 -12.60
N ALA A 104 7.34 -10.13 -11.69
CA ALA A 104 7.37 -11.57 -11.84
C ALA A 104 5.98 -12.20 -11.90
N MET A 105 5.06 -11.75 -11.03
CA MET A 105 3.69 -12.23 -11.02
C MET A 105 2.95 -11.85 -12.30
N THR A 106 3.19 -10.66 -12.86
CA THR A 106 2.63 -10.24 -14.15
C THR A 106 3.03 -11.20 -15.27
N LYS A 107 4.32 -11.54 -15.36
CA LYS A 107 4.79 -12.49 -16.38
C LYS A 107 4.29 -13.92 -16.14
N LEU A 108 4.21 -14.34 -14.87
CA LEU A 108 3.66 -15.65 -14.51
C LEU A 108 2.19 -15.80 -14.92
N ILE A 109 1.38 -14.73 -14.80
CA ILE A 109 -0.03 -14.78 -15.22
C ILE A 109 -0.19 -14.75 -16.73
N GLU A 110 0.71 -14.08 -17.45
CA GLU A 110 0.74 -14.00 -18.92
C GLU A 110 1.23 -15.30 -19.58
N HIS A 111 1.91 -16.18 -18.84
CA HIS A 111 2.44 -17.42 -19.38
C HIS A 111 1.32 -18.39 -19.81
N GLU A 112 1.40 -18.86 -21.06
CA GLU A 112 0.55 -19.90 -21.61
C GLU A 112 1.37 -21.16 -21.95
N PRO A 113 0.94 -22.37 -21.50
CA PRO A 113 -0.25 -22.63 -20.68
C PRO A 113 -0.11 -22.08 -19.25
N ALA A 114 -1.25 -21.82 -18.58
CA ALA A 114 -1.23 -21.32 -17.20
C ALA A 114 -0.49 -22.30 -16.27
N ILE A 115 0.37 -21.73 -15.42
CA ILE A 115 1.23 -22.44 -14.47
C ILE A 115 1.19 -21.79 -13.09
N CYS A 116 1.55 -22.58 -12.09
CA CYS A 116 1.85 -22.17 -10.73
C CYS A 116 3.36 -22.24 -10.46
N THR A 117 3.78 -21.68 -9.34
CA THR A 117 5.13 -21.81 -8.81
C THR A 117 5.11 -22.04 -7.29
N THR A 118 6.26 -22.08 -6.64
CA THR A 118 6.37 -22.16 -5.19
C THR A 118 7.03 -20.90 -4.61
N TYR A 119 6.76 -20.59 -3.35
CA TYR A 119 7.38 -19.44 -2.68
C TYR A 119 8.92 -19.50 -2.69
N GLY A 120 9.51 -20.69 -2.61
CA GLY A 120 10.96 -20.87 -2.65
C GLY A 120 11.54 -20.55 -4.03
N ALA A 121 10.98 -21.17 -5.07
CA ALA A 121 11.39 -20.93 -6.45
C ALA A 121 11.25 -19.46 -6.84
N LEU A 122 10.13 -18.83 -6.46
CA LEU A 122 9.91 -17.41 -6.74
C LEU A 122 10.92 -16.53 -5.98
N ALA A 123 11.20 -16.83 -4.71
CA ALA A 123 12.17 -16.08 -3.93
C ALA A 123 13.56 -16.08 -4.58
N GLU A 124 14.04 -17.25 -4.97
CA GLU A 124 15.34 -17.40 -5.64
C GLU A 124 15.33 -16.70 -7.01
N ALA A 125 14.31 -16.95 -7.83
CA ALA A 125 14.23 -16.40 -9.19
C ALA A 125 14.15 -14.87 -9.22
N VAL A 126 13.47 -14.24 -8.25
CA VAL A 126 13.44 -12.78 -8.15
C VAL A 126 14.57 -12.20 -7.31
N GLY A 127 15.42 -13.02 -6.68
CA GLY A 127 16.52 -12.56 -5.82
C GLY A 127 16.09 -12.01 -4.46
N ILE A 128 15.02 -12.55 -3.87
CA ILE A 128 14.58 -12.25 -2.51
C ILE A 128 15.13 -13.34 -1.58
N GLY A 129 15.77 -12.93 -0.47
CA GLY A 129 16.52 -13.85 0.39
C GLY A 129 15.71 -14.94 1.10
N SER A 130 14.38 -14.97 0.98
CA SER A 130 13.56 -16.08 1.51
C SER A 130 12.14 -16.12 0.95
N ALA A 131 11.54 -17.33 1.00
CA ALA A 131 10.11 -17.56 0.80
C ALA A 131 9.22 -16.70 1.71
N LYS A 132 9.66 -16.42 2.95
CA LYS A 132 8.94 -15.54 3.89
C LYS A 132 8.90 -14.09 3.37
N GLY A 133 10.01 -13.61 2.80
CA GLY A 133 10.07 -12.28 2.19
C GLY A 133 9.09 -12.14 1.03
N VAL A 134 8.99 -13.16 0.17
CA VAL A 134 7.98 -13.22 -0.91
C VAL A 134 6.56 -13.22 -0.35
N ALA A 135 6.28 -14.02 0.68
CA ALA A 135 4.96 -14.03 1.32
C ALA A 135 4.58 -12.66 1.90
N SER A 136 5.52 -11.99 2.58
CA SER A 136 5.33 -10.63 3.10
C SER A 136 5.10 -9.62 1.97
N SER A 137 5.84 -9.75 0.87
CA SER A 137 5.69 -8.92 -0.33
C SER A 137 4.31 -9.11 -0.95
N LEU A 138 3.90 -10.35 -1.24
CA LEU A 138 2.58 -10.67 -1.80
C LEU A 138 1.42 -10.27 -0.89
N ALA A 139 1.61 -10.29 0.44
CA ALA A 139 0.61 -9.89 1.42
C ALA A 139 0.40 -8.37 1.49
N THR A 140 1.46 -7.59 1.24
CA THR A 140 1.47 -6.12 1.45
C THR A 140 1.55 -5.32 0.15
N ASN A 141 1.52 -5.99 -1.00
CA ASN A 141 1.69 -5.36 -2.30
C ASN A 141 0.34 -5.23 -3.03
N PRO A 142 -0.24 -4.02 -3.11
CA PRO A 142 -1.52 -3.80 -3.78
C PRO A 142 -1.45 -3.98 -5.31
N ALA A 143 -0.24 -4.02 -5.89
CA ALA A 143 -0.07 -4.24 -7.32
C ALA A 143 -0.20 -5.72 -7.72
N VAL A 144 -0.30 -6.66 -6.76
CA VAL A 144 -0.51 -8.07 -7.04
C VAL A 144 -1.91 -8.48 -6.60
N PRO A 145 -2.83 -8.79 -7.54
CA PRO A 145 -4.15 -9.24 -7.17
C PRO A 145 -4.08 -10.61 -6.48
N ALA A 146 -5.02 -10.87 -5.55
CA ALA A 146 -5.05 -12.13 -4.80
C ALA A 146 -5.09 -13.37 -5.71
N ARG A 147 -5.83 -13.29 -6.84
CA ARG A 147 -5.84 -14.34 -7.87
C ARG A 147 -4.46 -14.67 -8.44
N ALA A 148 -3.63 -13.66 -8.71
CA ALA A 148 -2.26 -13.89 -9.15
C ALA A 148 -1.46 -14.55 -8.02
N GLY A 149 -1.55 -14.00 -6.80
CA GLY A 149 -0.87 -14.55 -5.62
C GLY A 149 -1.23 -16.01 -5.31
N ALA A 150 -2.41 -16.48 -5.73
CA ALA A 150 -2.88 -17.85 -5.51
C ALA A 150 -2.03 -18.89 -6.26
N ARG A 151 -1.37 -18.48 -7.36
CA ARG A 151 -0.47 -19.32 -8.16
C ARG A 151 0.86 -19.63 -7.45
N VAL A 152 1.13 -19.03 -6.29
CA VAL A 152 2.34 -19.28 -5.51
C VAL A 152 2.02 -20.26 -4.36
N LEU A 153 2.47 -21.49 -4.51
CA LEU A 153 2.11 -22.62 -3.67
C LEU A 153 3.11 -22.87 -2.54
N LEU A 154 2.61 -23.45 -1.46
CA LEU A 154 3.43 -23.86 -0.32
C LEU A 154 4.03 -25.24 -0.59
N LEU A 155 5.34 -25.39 -0.34
CA LEU A 155 6.07 -26.63 -0.56
C LEU A 155 5.49 -27.82 0.24
N ARG A 156 4.99 -27.56 1.45
CA ARG A 156 4.35 -28.57 2.32
C ARG A 156 3.07 -29.18 1.77
N TRP A 157 2.50 -28.61 0.71
CA TRP A 157 1.29 -29.14 0.06
C TRP A 157 1.59 -30.19 -1.00
N ALA A 158 2.86 -30.33 -1.40
CA ALA A 158 3.27 -31.37 -2.33
C ALA A 158 2.93 -32.76 -1.79
N ASN A 159 2.21 -33.54 -2.58
CA ASN A 159 1.91 -34.94 -2.31
C ASN A 159 2.32 -35.79 -3.53
N PRO A 160 3.52 -36.41 -3.47
CA PRO A 160 4.01 -37.27 -4.55
C PRO A 160 3.08 -38.44 -4.90
N ALA A 161 2.36 -39.01 -3.92
CA ALA A 161 1.48 -40.14 -4.15
C ALA A 161 0.24 -39.76 -4.98
N LEU A 162 -0.18 -38.50 -4.94
CA LEU A 162 -1.30 -37.97 -5.74
C LEU A 162 -0.84 -37.18 -6.97
N GLY A 163 0.48 -36.99 -7.16
CA GLY A 163 1.03 -36.35 -8.35
C GLY A 163 0.90 -34.81 -8.40
N GLY A 164 0.77 -34.13 -7.25
CA GLY A 164 0.71 -32.67 -7.24
C GLY A 164 0.61 -32.03 -5.87
N TYR A 165 0.22 -30.76 -5.84
CA TYR A 165 0.06 -29.96 -4.61
C TYR A 165 -1.40 -29.94 -4.19
N ILE A 166 -1.71 -30.51 -3.03
CA ILE A 166 -3.07 -30.52 -2.48
C ILE A 166 -3.43 -29.11 -2.01
N ILE A 167 -4.51 -28.56 -2.57
CA ILE A 167 -5.00 -27.24 -2.20
C ILE A 167 -6.06 -27.41 -1.10
N PRO A 168 -5.82 -26.88 0.10
CA PRO A 168 -6.80 -26.96 1.18
C PRO A 168 -8.03 -26.12 0.82
N SER A 169 -9.21 -26.61 1.20
CA SER A 169 -10.47 -25.88 1.03
C SER A 169 -10.51 -24.58 1.83
N GLU A 170 -9.82 -24.56 2.98
CA GLU A 170 -9.68 -23.39 3.85
C GLU A 170 -8.21 -23.19 4.22
N GLU A 171 -7.74 -21.95 4.09
CA GLU A 171 -6.41 -21.55 4.51
C GLU A 171 -6.52 -20.30 5.40
N PRO A 172 -6.41 -20.45 6.74
CA PRO A 172 -6.60 -19.32 7.66
C PRO A 172 -5.61 -18.17 7.47
N SER A 173 -4.44 -18.46 6.90
CA SER A 173 -3.41 -17.47 6.57
C SER A 173 -3.51 -16.91 5.16
N TRP A 174 -4.49 -17.34 4.36
CA TRP A 174 -4.72 -16.78 3.03
C TRP A 174 -5.25 -15.37 3.18
N GLN A 175 -4.41 -14.41 2.82
CA GLN A 175 -4.76 -13.01 2.85
C GLN A 175 -5.31 -12.65 1.48
N THR A 176 -6.62 -12.39 1.45
CA THR A 176 -7.23 -11.75 0.32
C THR A 176 -6.87 -10.26 0.35
N GLN A 177 -6.65 -9.66 -0.82
CA GLN A 177 -6.25 -8.26 -0.95
C GLN A 177 -7.44 -7.40 -1.34
N GLY A 178 -7.63 -6.27 -0.63
CA GLY A 178 -8.73 -5.35 -0.88
C GLY A 178 -10.10 -5.98 -0.59
N ASP A 179 -11.02 -5.85 -1.54
CA ASP A 179 -12.38 -6.40 -1.43
C ASP A 179 -12.49 -7.85 -1.95
N ASP A 180 -11.38 -8.46 -2.40
CA ASP A 180 -11.39 -9.88 -2.78
C ASP A 180 -11.65 -10.73 -1.53
N THR A 181 -12.56 -11.70 -1.63
CA THR A 181 -12.88 -12.66 -0.57
C THR A 181 -12.74 -14.10 -1.03
N ALA A 182 -12.28 -14.31 -2.26
CA ALA A 182 -12.10 -15.64 -2.82
C ALA A 182 -11.00 -16.40 -2.08
N SER A 183 -11.31 -17.62 -1.68
CA SER A 183 -10.33 -18.58 -1.19
C SER A 183 -9.29 -18.90 -2.26
N ARG A 184 -8.11 -19.35 -1.84
CA ARG A 184 -7.05 -19.75 -2.79
C ARG A 184 -7.55 -20.85 -3.75
N LEU A 185 -8.39 -21.77 -3.27
CA LEU A 185 -8.98 -22.81 -4.11
C LEU A 185 -9.90 -22.23 -5.18
N GLU A 186 -10.79 -21.30 -4.84
CA GLU A 186 -11.68 -20.64 -5.80
C GLU A 186 -10.89 -19.87 -6.87
N CYS A 187 -9.83 -19.18 -6.47
CA CYS A 187 -8.92 -18.50 -7.39
C CYS A 187 -8.29 -19.48 -8.40
N LEU A 188 -7.78 -20.62 -7.92
CA LEU A 188 -7.14 -21.62 -8.79
C LEU A 188 -8.14 -22.38 -9.65
N GLN A 189 -9.38 -22.57 -9.18
CA GLN A 189 -10.47 -23.16 -9.96
C GLN A 189 -10.90 -22.25 -11.12
N ALA A 190 -11.04 -20.94 -10.87
CA ALA A 190 -11.39 -19.97 -11.89
C ALA A 190 -10.36 -19.93 -13.05
N GLU A 191 -9.09 -20.21 -12.71
CA GLU A 191 -7.96 -20.27 -13.65
C GLU A 191 -7.75 -21.67 -14.25
N HIS A 192 -8.61 -22.65 -13.93
CA HIS A 192 -8.50 -24.04 -14.39
C HIS A 192 -7.15 -24.71 -14.06
N LEU A 193 -6.53 -24.32 -12.95
CA LEU A 193 -5.22 -24.81 -12.50
C LEU A 193 -5.30 -26.05 -11.59
N VAL A 194 -6.49 -26.37 -11.09
CA VAL A 194 -6.72 -27.53 -10.22
C VAL A 194 -7.55 -28.61 -10.89
N VAL A 195 -7.28 -29.84 -10.49
CA VAL A 195 -8.07 -31.02 -10.82
C VAL A 195 -8.53 -31.70 -9.54
N GLN A 196 -9.71 -32.31 -9.58
CA GLN A 196 -10.21 -33.10 -8.46
C GLN A 196 -9.75 -34.55 -8.63
N VAL A 197 -9.18 -35.12 -7.57
CA VAL A 197 -8.77 -36.52 -7.53
C VAL A 197 -9.35 -37.20 -6.30
N THR A 198 -9.52 -38.52 -6.37
CA THR A 198 -9.99 -39.33 -5.24
C THR A 198 -8.81 -39.74 -4.38
N SER A 199 -8.81 -39.31 -3.11
CA SER A 199 -7.86 -39.78 -2.09
C SER A 199 -8.52 -40.83 -1.18
N PRO A 200 -7.76 -41.57 -0.36
CA PRO A 200 -8.32 -42.50 0.64
C PRO A 200 -9.29 -41.84 1.62
N ASN A 201 -9.18 -40.53 1.84
CA ASN A 201 -10.00 -39.76 2.77
C ASN A 201 -11.14 -38.99 2.07
N GLY A 202 -11.34 -39.23 0.77
CA GLY A 202 -12.35 -38.53 -0.04
C GLY A 202 -11.74 -37.66 -1.15
N PRO A 203 -12.58 -36.92 -1.89
CA PRO A 203 -12.15 -36.08 -2.99
C PRO A 203 -11.30 -34.91 -2.49
N VAL A 204 -10.19 -34.63 -3.19
CA VAL A 204 -9.30 -33.50 -2.93
C VAL A 204 -9.01 -32.75 -4.22
N TRP A 205 -8.76 -31.45 -4.10
CA TRP A 205 -8.29 -30.63 -5.21
C TRP A 205 -6.77 -30.53 -5.17
N LEU A 206 -6.13 -30.69 -6.33
CA LEU A 206 -4.69 -30.50 -6.45
C LEU A 206 -4.31 -29.75 -7.71
N VAL A 207 -3.19 -29.04 -7.64
CA VAL A 207 -2.46 -28.55 -8.83
C VAL A 207 -1.47 -29.64 -9.25
N PRO A 208 -1.57 -30.21 -10.46
CA PRO A 208 -0.64 -31.22 -10.96
C PRO A 208 0.82 -30.73 -10.99
N PHE A 209 1.80 -31.61 -10.75
CA PHE A 209 3.22 -31.20 -10.76
C PHE A 209 3.70 -30.62 -12.09
N ASP A 210 3.19 -31.11 -13.22
CA ASP A 210 3.50 -30.59 -14.56
C ASP A 210 2.94 -29.17 -14.79
N ARG A 211 2.06 -28.69 -13.91
CA ARG A 211 1.58 -27.31 -13.88
C ARG A 211 2.29 -26.45 -12.84
N VAL A 212 3.34 -26.95 -12.17
CA VAL A 212 4.10 -26.20 -11.16
C VAL A 212 5.58 -26.12 -11.54
N VAL A 213 6.06 -24.91 -11.73
CA VAL A 213 7.49 -24.64 -11.90
C VAL A 213 8.10 -24.37 -10.52
N ALA A 214 8.69 -25.40 -9.92
CA ALA A 214 9.32 -25.35 -8.60
C ALA A 214 10.84 -25.16 -8.63
N ASP A 215 11.44 -25.14 -9.82
CA ASP A 215 12.86 -24.84 -10.04
C ASP A 215 13.06 -23.35 -10.33
N ALA A 216 14.03 -22.72 -9.67
CA ALA A 216 14.25 -21.28 -9.76
C ALA A 216 14.83 -20.83 -11.10
N GLU A 217 15.68 -21.64 -11.74
CA GLU A 217 16.28 -21.30 -13.04
C GLU A 217 15.23 -21.40 -14.16
N ALA A 218 14.42 -22.45 -14.14
CA ALA A 218 13.30 -22.63 -15.05
C ALA A 218 12.26 -21.52 -14.87
N LEU A 219 11.90 -21.18 -13.63
CA LEU A 219 11.01 -20.06 -13.35
C LEU A 219 11.61 -18.74 -13.82
N GLY A 220 12.91 -18.53 -13.55
CA GLY A 220 13.66 -17.36 -13.97
C GLY A 220 13.52 -17.10 -15.47
N SER A 221 13.60 -18.14 -16.30
CA SER A 221 13.43 -18.03 -17.76
C SER A 221 12.02 -17.61 -18.19
N ILE A 222 11.01 -17.82 -17.35
CA ILE A 222 9.61 -17.46 -17.61
C ILE A 222 9.33 -16.02 -17.16
N ILE A 223 9.92 -15.59 -16.04
CA ILE A 223 9.66 -14.29 -15.42
C ILE A 223 10.74 -13.22 -15.71
N SER A 224 11.79 -13.59 -16.45
CA SER A 224 12.87 -12.67 -16.89
C SER A 224 12.43 -11.72 -17.99
#